data_AF-A0A7S1ZU12-F1
#
_entry.id   AF-A0A7S1ZU12-F1
#
_cell.length_a   1.000
_cell.length_b   1.000
_cell.length_c   1.000
_cell.angle_alpha   90.00
_cell.angle_beta   90.00
_cell.angle_gamma   90.00
#
_symmetry.space_group_name_H-M   'P 1'
#
loop_
_entity.id
_entity.type
_entity.pdbx_description
1 polymer ?
#
loop_
_entity_poly.entity_id
_entity_poly.type
_entity_poly.pdbx_seq_one_letter_code
_entity_poly.pdbx_strand_id
1 'polypeptide(L)'
;KRGTRTASSEGNTHAMTEPVAAIGTLNQGKLDAVRLALDLHALAYRLHPVDAPSDVSDQPVGLDETSAGARNRALLAREAVEGARLGIGLESGVVCIGTDLFDFCACVIFDGNRCAVGLSSMWALPGRVAETLGELGYNPSFEALGVNPNCTGEGVLSELSGGLLSRPKQMSEAVSCALLQLKNAEYYGAAR
;
A
#
# COMPACT_ATOMS: atom_id res chain seq x y z
N LYS A 1 11.41 -40.32 56.19
CA LYS A 1 10.89 -39.12 56.88
C LYS A 1 11.36 -37.88 56.10
N ARG A 2 10.41 -37.04 55.64
CA ARG A 2 10.50 -35.59 55.29
C ARG A 2 11.60 -35.20 54.26
N GLY A 3 11.37 -34.56 53.10
CA GLY A 3 10.26 -33.74 52.60
C GLY A 3 10.56 -32.24 52.79
N THR A 4 10.92 -31.52 51.71
CA THR A 4 10.78 -30.06 51.41
C THR A 4 11.41 -29.78 50.01
N ARG A 5 10.68 -29.47 48.92
CA ARG A 5 10.25 -28.13 48.38
C ARG A 5 11.40 -27.09 48.41
N THR A 6 11.77 -26.33 47.38
CA THR A 6 11.17 -25.64 46.20
C THR A 6 12.36 -25.34 45.22
N ALA A 7 12.25 -24.94 43.95
CA ALA A 7 11.43 -23.90 43.37
C ALA A 7 11.32 -24.06 41.83
N SER A 8 10.10 -23.85 41.36
CA SER A 8 9.72 -23.50 40.00
C SER A 8 10.32 -22.13 39.61
N SER A 9 11.00 -22.06 38.48
CA SER A 9 11.13 -20.82 37.71
C SER A 9 10.45 -21.04 36.36
N GLU A 10 9.14 -20.83 36.34
CA GLU A 10 8.41 -20.60 35.09
C GLU A 10 8.95 -19.28 34.50
N GLY A 11 9.83 -19.41 33.52
CA GLY A 11 10.22 -18.31 32.66
C GLY A 11 9.03 -17.93 31.80
N ASN A 12 8.21 -17.01 32.29
CA ASN A 12 7.17 -16.36 31.49
C ASN A 12 7.85 -15.35 30.57
N THR A 13 8.46 -15.84 29.49
CA THR A 13 8.69 -15.02 28.29
C THR A 13 7.33 -14.78 27.67
N HIS A 14 6.69 -13.65 28.00
CA HIS A 14 5.66 -13.09 27.14
C HIS A 14 6.30 -12.90 25.76
N ALA A 15 6.08 -13.85 24.86
CA ALA A 15 6.34 -13.67 23.46
C ALA A 15 5.46 -12.48 23.04
N MET A 16 6.08 -11.31 22.90
CA MET A 16 5.41 -10.14 22.36
C MET A 16 4.93 -10.53 20.97
N THR A 17 3.63 -10.81 20.85
CA THR A 17 3.02 -11.16 19.57
C THR A 17 3.25 -10.00 18.62
N GLU A 18 3.77 -10.28 17.44
CA GLU A 18 4.03 -9.28 16.41
C GLU A 18 2.77 -8.42 16.18
N PRO A 19 2.89 -7.08 16.18
CA PRO A 19 1.74 -6.21 16.03
C PRO A 19 1.07 -6.46 14.67
N VAL A 20 -0.25 -6.29 14.62
CA VAL A 20 -1.01 -6.52 13.38
C VAL A 20 -1.11 -5.22 12.57
N ALA A 21 -0.92 -5.31 11.25
CA ALA A 21 -1.28 -4.26 10.31
C ALA A 21 -2.43 -4.77 9.43
N ALA A 22 -3.58 -4.11 9.50
CA ALA A 22 -4.73 -4.42 8.66
C ALA A 22 -4.58 -3.73 7.30
N ILE A 23 -4.68 -4.50 6.21
CA ILE A 23 -4.41 -3.99 4.86
C ILE A 23 -5.70 -4.01 4.05
N GLY A 24 -6.18 -2.86 3.59
CA GLY A 24 -7.47 -2.69 2.91
C GLY A 24 -7.49 -3.18 1.46
N THR A 25 -6.89 -4.33 1.19
CA THR A 25 -6.94 -5.00 -0.11
C THR A 25 -6.65 -6.49 0.02
N LEU A 26 -7.24 -7.29 -0.88
CA LEU A 26 -6.87 -8.68 -1.12
C LEU A 26 -5.92 -8.85 -2.34
N ASN A 27 -5.58 -7.76 -3.03
CA ASN A 27 -4.70 -7.81 -4.19
C ASN A 27 -3.27 -8.19 -3.77
N GLN A 28 -2.77 -9.29 -4.31
CA GLN A 28 -1.46 -9.82 -3.95
C GLN A 28 -0.32 -8.84 -4.22
N GLY A 29 -0.32 -8.13 -5.36
CA GLY A 29 0.72 -7.15 -5.68
C GLY A 29 0.75 -5.96 -4.71
N LYS A 30 -0.42 -5.50 -4.24
CA LYS A 30 -0.50 -4.47 -3.20
C LYS A 30 -0.02 -5.01 -1.83
N LEU A 31 -0.34 -6.26 -1.50
CA LEU A 31 0.16 -6.90 -0.27
C LEU A 31 1.69 -7.05 -0.30
N ASP A 32 2.25 -7.45 -1.44
CA ASP A 32 3.69 -7.60 -1.62
C ASP A 32 4.42 -6.25 -1.56
N ALA A 33 3.80 -5.18 -2.09
CA ALA A 33 4.32 -3.82 -1.93
C ALA A 33 4.38 -3.38 -0.46
N VAL A 34 3.36 -3.69 0.34
CA VAL A 34 3.37 -3.42 1.79
C VAL A 34 4.47 -4.22 2.49
N ARG A 35 4.58 -5.53 2.22
CA ARG A 35 5.64 -6.38 2.79
C ARG A 35 7.02 -5.81 2.48
N LEU A 36 7.27 -5.53 1.20
CA LEU A 36 8.53 -4.96 0.73
C LEU A 36 8.88 -3.67 1.45
N ALA A 37 7.93 -2.75 1.60
CA ALA A 37 8.16 -1.49 2.32
C ALA A 37 8.46 -1.72 3.80
N LEU A 38 7.69 -2.58 4.48
CA LEU A 38 7.93 -2.88 5.90
C LEU A 38 9.29 -3.53 6.14
N ASP A 39 9.70 -4.46 5.28
CA ASP A 39 11.00 -5.11 5.32
C ASP A 39 12.14 -4.10 5.12
N LEU A 40 12.03 -3.23 4.10
CA LEU A 40 13.00 -2.14 3.85
C LEU A 40 13.15 -1.21 5.05
N HIS A 41 12.08 -1.02 5.81
CA HIS A 41 12.01 -0.16 6.98
C HIS A 41 12.28 -0.87 8.31
N ALA A 42 12.63 -2.17 8.26
CA ALA A 42 12.83 -3.06 9.40
C ALA A 42 11.67 -3.06 10.40
N LEU A 43 10.43 -3.06 9.90
CA LEU A 43 9.21 -3.06 10.70
C LEU A 43 8.53 -4.44 10.66
N ALA A 44 8.49 -5.10 11.82
CA ALA A 44 7.81 -6.38 11.98
C ALA A 44 6.31 -6.16 12.24
N TYR A 45 5.47 -6.50 11.25
CA TYR A 45 4.02 -6.56 11.38
C TYR A 45 3.45 -7.83 10.75
N ARG A 46 2.54 -8.48 11.47
CA ARG A 46 1.68 -9.50 10.87
C ARG A 46 0.62 -8.81 10.00
N LEU A 47 0.70 -9.01 8.69
CA LEU A 47 -0.29 -8.45 7.76
C LEU A 47 -1.62 -9.22 7.85
N HIS A 48 -2.72 -8.48 7.96
CA HIS A 48 -4.08 -9.01 7.91
C HIS A 48 -4.84 -8.35 6.74
N PRO A 49 -4.92 -9.01 5.57
CA PRO A 49 -5.68 -8.50 4.42
C PRO A 49 -7.17 -8.41 4.73
N VAL A 50 -7.80 -7.31 4.31
CA VAL A 50 -9.22 -7.02 4.45
C VAL A 50 -9.75 -6.60 3.10
N ASP A 51 -10.91 -7.12 2.71
CA ASP A 51 -11.65 -6.62 1.55
C ASP A 51 -12.37 -5.31 1.95
N ALA A 52 -11.69 -4.18 1.76
CA ALA A 52 -12.20 -2.86 2.10
C ALA A 52 -12.50 -2.07 0.81
N PRO A 53 -13.72 -1.58 0.59
CA PRO A 53 -14.05 -0.74 -0.57
C PRO A 53 -13.30 0.60 -0.51
N SER A 54 -13.03 1.19 -1.68
CA SER A 54 -12.43 2.53 -1.76
C SER A 54 -13.45 3.67 -1.77
N ASP A 55 -14.71 3.39 -2.09
CA ASP A 55 -15.79 4.37 -2.24
C ASP A 55 -15.45 5.54 -3.18
N VAL A 56 -14.63 5.27 -4.21
CA VAL A 56 -14.29 6.18 -5.32
C VAL A 56 -14.44 5.44 -6.66
N SER A 57 -14.19 6.11 -7.78
CA SER A 57 -14.19 5.47 -9.12
C SER A 57 -13.25 4.26 -9.18
N ASP A 58 -13.60 3.25 -9.98
CA ASP A 58 -12.72 2.10 -10.27
C ASP A 58 -11.41 2.53 -10.96
N GLN A 59 -11.44 3.67 -11.64
CA GLN A 59 -10.27 4.34 -12.19
C GLN A 59 -10.22 5.78 -11.64
N PRO A 60 -9.64 5.98 -10.44
CA PRO A 60 -9.52 7.30 -9.84
C PRO A 60 -8.68 8.24 -10.71
N VAL A 61 -9.14 9.49 -10.85
CA VAL A 61 -8.44 10.54 -11.61
C VAL A 61 -8.10 11.70 -10.69
N GLY A 62 -6.80 11.98 -10.59
CA GLY A 62 -6.23 13.02 -9.76
C GLY A 62 -5.76 12.52 -8.40
N LEU A 63 -4.93 13.35 -7.76
CA LEU A 63 -4.32 13.03 -6.46
C LEU A 63 -5.35 12.94 -5.34
N ASP A 64 -6.35 13.83 -5.34
CA ASP A 64 -7.33 13.95 -4.27
C ASP A 64 -8.26 12.72 -4.21
N GLU A 65 -8.83 12.32 -5.34
CA GLU A 65 -9.70 11.13 -5.41
C GLU A 65 -8.91 9.85 -5.06
N THR A 66 -7.71 9.69 -5.63
CA THR A 66 -6.89 8.50 -5.40
C THR A 66 -6.48 8.39 -3.93
N SER A 67 -6.06 9.52 -3.31
CA SER A 67 -5.70 9.56 -1.89
C SER A 67 -6.91 9.36 -0.98
N ALA A 68 -8.10 9.83 -1.39
CA ALA A 68 -9.35 9.57 -0.68
C ALA A 68 -9.71 8.08 -0.69
N GLY A 69 -9.58 7.40 -1.84
CA GLY A 69 -9.79 5.96 -1.95
C GLY A 69 -8.84 5.16 -1.07
N ALA A 70 -7.55 5.51 -1.07
CA ALA A 70 -6.55 4.91 -0.17
C ALA A 70 -6.89 5.15 1.31
N ARG A 71 -7.36 6.36 1.67
CA ARG A 71 -7.80 6.68 3.04
C ARG A 71 -8.98 5.82 3.47
N ASN A 72 -10.02 5.71 2.64
CA ASN A 72 -11.21 4.94 2.95
C ASN A 72 -10.85 3.47 3.22
N ARG A 73 -10.02 2.87 2.35
CA ARG A 73 -9.48 1.51 2.55
C ARG A 73 -8.72 1.36 3.87
N ALA A 74 -7.86 2.33 4.20
CA ALA A 74 -7.04 2.28 5.42
C ALA A 74 -7.90 2.31 6.70
N LEU A 75 -8.89 3.19 6.74
CA LEU A 75 -9.80 3.35 7.88
C LEU A 75 -10.65 2.09 8.09
N LEU A 76 -11.31 1.62 7.03
CA LEU A 76 -12.17 0.43 7.07
C LEU A 76 -11.38 -0.83 7.44
N ALA A 77 -10.17 -1.01 6.89
CA ALA A 77 -9.33 -2.15 7.24
C ALA A 77 -8.97 -2.14 8.73
N ARG A 78 -8.62 -0.97 9.29
CA ARG A 78 -8.28 -0.85 10.71
C ARG A 78 -9.46 -1.17 11.61
N GLU A 79 -10.66 -0.71 11.23
CA GLU A 79 -11.90 -0.96 11.95
C GLU A 79 -12.28 -2.45 11.94
N ALA A 80 -12.10 -3.11 10.80
CA ALA A 80 -12.46 -4.53 10.62
C ALA A 80 -11.59 -5.51 11.44
N VAL A 81 -10.41 -5.09 11.90
CA VAL A 81 -9.45 -5.96 12.61
C VAL A 81 -9.21 -5.44 14.02
N GLU A 82 -9.86 -6.11 14.98
CA GLU A 82 -9.68 -5.81 16.41
C GLU A 82 -8.20 -5.93 16.80
N GLY A 83 -7.71 -4.93 17.55
CA GLY A 83 -6.32 -4.91 18.02
C GLY A 83 -5.26 -4.66 16.95
N ALA A 84 -5.61 -4.38 15.68
CA ALA A 84 -4.62 -3.91 14.72
C ALA A 84 -3.90 -2.65 15.23
N ARG A 85 -2.64 -2.44 14.89
CA ARG A 85 -1.91 -1.22 15.24
C ARG A 85 -1.94 -0.20 14.12
N LEU A 86 -2.06 -0.67 12.87
CA LEU A 86 -2.13 0.15 11.67
C LEU A 86 -3.28 -0.30 10.78
N GLY A 87 -3.91 0.64 10.08
CA GLY A 87 -4.65 0.42 8.85
C GLY A 87 -3.86 0.94 7.67
N ILE A 88 -3.72 0.15 6.61
CA ILE A 88 -2.97 0.53 5.41
C ILE A 88 -3.87 0.37 4.19
N GLY A 89 -4.06 1.45 3.45
CA GLY A 89 -4.78 1.46 2.19
C GLY A 89 -3.85 1.88 1.06
N LEU A 90 -3.97 1.22 -0.09
CA LEU A 90 -3.29 1.59 -1.33
C LEU A 90 -4.34 1.74 -2.43
N GLU A 91 -4.24 2.81 -3.21
CA GLU A 91 -5.07 3.00 -4.40
C GLU A 91 -4.22 3.44 -5.59
N SER A 92 -4.43 2.75 -6.71
CA SER A 92 -3.85 3.11 -8.00
C SER A 92 -4.73 4.17 -8.63
N GLY A 93 -4.15 5.17 -9.27
CA GLY A 93 -4.88 6.20 -9.97
C GLY A 93 -4.06 6.78 -11.11
N VAL A 94 -4.69 7.68 -11.85
CA VAL A 94 -4.03 8.44 -12.90
C VAL A 94 -4.13 9.93 -12.65
N VAL A 95 -3.17 10.72 -13.12
CA VAL A 95 -3.19 12.19 -12.99
C VAL A 95 -2.73 12.84 -14.28
N CYS A 96 -3.43 13.89 -14.71
CA CYS A 96 -3.02 14.67 -15.87
C CYS A 96 -1.90 15.65 -15.50
N ILE A 97 -0.81 15.63 -16.24
CA ILE A 97 0.25 16.64 -16.17
C ILE A 97 0.45 17.19 -17.59
N GLY A 98 -0.01 18.42 -17.82
CA GLY A 98 -0.10 18.94 -19.19
C GLY A 98 -1.11 18.13 -20.01
N THR A 99 -0.68 17.61 -21.15
CA THR A 99 -1.51 16.75 -22.03
C THR A 99 -1.37 15.26 -21.73
N ASP A 100 -0.41 14.87 -20.91
CA ASP A 100 -0.08 13.48 -20.66
C ASP A 100 -0.78 12.96 -19.41
N LEU A 101 -1.18 11.69 -19.46
CA LEU A 101 -1.80 10.99 -18.34
C LEU A 101 -0.74 10.12 -17.65
N PHE A 102 -0.53 10.33 -16.36
CA PHE A 102 0.47 9.61 -15.57
C PHE A 102 -0.19 8.59 -14.66
N ASP A 103 0.37 7.39 -14.57
CA ASP A 103 -0.04 6.38 -13.58
C ASP A 103 0.81 6.49 -12.30
N PHE A 104 0.14 6.29 -11.16
CA PHE A 104 0.76 6.33 -9.83
C PHE A 104 -0.05 5.53 -8.81
N CYS A 105 0.47 5.42 -7.58
CA CYS A 105 -0.24 4.87 -6.44
C CYS A 105 -0.16 5.82 -5.24
N ALA A 106 -1.29 6.02 -4.56
CA ALA A 106 -1.35 6.63 -3.25
C ALA A 106 -1.44 5.55 -2.16
N CYS A 107 -0.75 5.78 -1.05
CA CYS A 107 -0.88 5.01 0.17
C CYS A 107 -1.31 5.91 1.32
N VAL A 108 -2.23 5.41 2.14
CA VAL A 108 -2.58 6.01 3.43
C VAL A 108 -2.33 5.00 4.53
N ILE A 109 -1.61 5.41 5.57
CA ILE A 109 -1.43 4.64 6.80
C ILE A 109 -2.12 5.37 7.95
N PHE A 110 -3.06 4.70 8.60
CA PHE A 110 -3.78 5.18 9.77
C PHE A 110 -3.26 4.47 11.03
N ASP A 111 -2.74 5.24 12.00
CA ASP A 111 -2.17 4.72 13.25
C ASP A 111 -3.17 4.62 14.42
N GLY A 112 -4.46 4.90 14.15
CA GLY A 112 -5.52 5.01 15.15
C GLY A 112 -5.79 6.44 15.62
N ASN A 113 -4.94 7.41 15.28
CA ASN A 113 -5.13 8.81 15.62
C ASN A 113 -5.04 9.73 14.38
N ARG A 114 -4.04 9.50 13.52
CA ARG A 114 -3.78 10.32 12.34
C ARG A 114 -3.54 9.48 11.10
N CYS A 115 -3.83 10.07 9.95
CA CYS A 115 -3.48 9.51 8.65
C CYS A 115 -2.16 10.11 8.17
N ALA A 116 -1.28 9.26 7.67
CA ALA A 116 -0.14 9.66 6.88
C ALA A 116 -0.34 9.28 5.42
N VAL A 117 0.09 10.15 4.51
CA VAL A 117 -0.10 9.98 3.07
C VAL A 117 1.27 9.86 2.40
N GLY A 118 1.39 8.92 1.47
CA GLY A 118 2.55 8.78 0.60
C GLY A 118 2.13 8.51 -0.83
N LEU A 119 2.92 9.01 -1.78
CA LEU A 119 2.73 8.78 -3.21
C LEU A 119 3.95 8.04 -3.75
N SER A 120 3.73 7.16 -4.73
CA SER A 120 4.80 6.56 -5.52
C SER A 120 5.39 7.54 -6.52
N SER A 121 6.47 7.14 -7.19
CA SER A 121 6.83 7.72 -8.48
C SER A 121 5.68 7.60 -9.50
N MET A 122 5.69 8.51 -10.47
CA MET A 122 4.72 8.59 -11.56
C MET A 122 5.42 8.34 -12.89
N TRP A 123 4.70 7.77 -13.86
CA TRP A 123 5.20 7.61 -15.22
C TRP A 123 4.09 7.87 -16.23
N ALA A 124 4.45 8.44 -17.39
CA ALA A 124 3.49 8.77 -18.43
C ALA A 124 3.02 7.49 -19.13
N LEU A 125 1.70 7.33 -19.23
CA LEU A 125 1.08 6.27 -20.00
C LEU A 125 1.30 6.51 -21.51
N PRO A 126 1.50 5.46 -22.32
CA PRO A 126 1.49 5.60 -23.77
C PRO A 126 0.19 6.27 -24.23
N GLY A 127 0.25 7.18 -25.20
CA GLY A 127 -0.92 7.97 -25.63
C GLY A 127 -2.15 7.11 -25.99
N ARG A 128 -1.94 5.99 -26.69
CA ARG A 128 -3.03 5.03 -26.99
C ARG A 128 -3.67 4.43 -25.75
N VAL A 129 -2.88 4.15 -24.71
CA VAL A 129 -3.40 3.63 -23.43
C VAL A 129 -4.23 4.70 -22.74
N ALA A 130 -3.76 5.95 -22.71
CA ALA A 130 -4.48 7.06 -22.11
C ALA A 130 -5.84 7.31 -22.82
N GLU A 131 -5.88 7.21 -24.15
CA GLU A 131 -7.10 7.34 -24.95
C GLU A 131 -8.13 6.24 -24.65
N THR A 132 -7.68 4.99 -24.46
CA THR A 132 -8.58 3.85 -24.29
C THR A 132 -8.88 3.50 -22.83
N LEU A 133 -8.20 4.14 -21.87
CA LEU A 133 -8.26 3.77 -20.44
C LEU A 133 -9.69 3.78 -19.89
N GLY A 134 -10.48 4.81 -20.23
CA GLY A 134 -11.85 4.96 -19.75
C GLY A 134 -12.83 3.95 -20.36
N GLU A 135 -12.53 3.41 -21.54
CA GLU A 135 -13.41 2.47 -22.26
C GLU A 135 -13.03 1.01 -22.00
N LEU A 136 -11.73 0.71 -22.04
CA LEU A 136 -11.20 -0.65 -21.95
C LEU A 136 -10.70 -1.00 -20.54
N GLY A 137 -10.41 0.00 -19.71
CA GLY A 137 -9.71 -0.18 -18.44
C GLY A 137 -8.20 -0.33 -18.62
N TYR A 138 -7.48 -0.41 -17.50
CA TYR A 138 -6.02 -0.36 -17.47
C TYR A 138 -5.35 -1.50 -18.25
N ASN A 139 -5.50 -2.76 -17.80
CA ASN A 139 -4.84 -3.89 -18.44
C ASN A 139 -5.23 -4.10 -19.91
N PRO A 140 -6.53 -4.06 -20.29
CA PRO A 140 -6.92 -4.25 -21.69
C PRO A 140 -6.40 -3.15 -22.63
N SER A 141 -6.23 -1.91 -22.13
CA SER A 141 -5.59 -0.84 -22.90
C SER A 141 -4.13 -1.15 -23.25
N PHE A 142 -3.38 -1.78 -22.34
CA PHE A 142 -2.02 -2.24 -22.63
C PHE A 142 -1.99 -3.46 -23.55
N GLU A 143 -2.91 -4.41 -23.38
CA GLU A 143 -3.03 -5.57 -24.27
C GLU A 143 -3.32 -5.14 -25.72
N ALA A 144 -4.15 -4.12 -25.92
CA ALA A 144 -4.41 -3.52 -27.24
C ALA A 144 -3.18 -2.89 -27.88
N LEU A 145 -2.18 -2.51 -27.09
CA LEU A 145 -0.87 -2.04 -27.55
C LEU A 145 0.13 -3.18 -27.79
N GLY A 146 -0.25 -4.44 -27.50
CA GLY A 146 0.62 -5.61 -27.57
C GLY A 146 1.56 -5.75 -26.36
N VAL A 147 1.31 -5.01 -25.27
CA VAL A 147 2.06 -5.12 -24.02
C VAL A 147 1.34 -6.11 -23.11
N ASN A 148 2.01 -7.20 -22.75
CA ASN A 148 1.42 -8.20 -21.86
C ASN A 148 1.43 -7.70 -20.40
N PRO A 149 0.27 -7.48 -19.76
CA PRO A 149 0.21 -6.95 -18.41
C PRO A 149 0.70 -7.92 -17.32
N ASN A 150 0.80 -9.22 -17.63
CA ASN A 150 1.06 -10.28 -16.66
C ASN A 150 2.29 -11.13 -17.01
N CYS A 151 3.20 -10.69 -17.88
CA CYS A 151 4.35 -11.50 -18.31
C CYS A 151 5.23 -12.00 -17.15
N THR A 152 5.33 -11.22 -16.08
CA THR A 152 6.27 -11.46 -14.96
C THR A 152 5.63 -11.34 -13.57
N GLY A 153 4.34 -10.96 -13.48
CA GLY A 153 3.72 -10.54 -12.21
C GLY A 153 4.18 -9.16 -11.71
N GLU A 154 5.19 -8.56 -12.36
CA GLU A 154 5.76 -7.25 -12.03
C GLU A 154 5.04 -6.08 -12.74
N GLY A 155 4.04 -6.39 -13.57
CA GLY A 155 3.15 -5.46 -14.27
C GLY A 155 3.73 -4.86 -15.55
N VAL A 156 2.88 -4.14 -16.29
CA VAL A 156 3.21 -3.45 -17.57
C VAL A 156 4.41 -2.51 -17.46
N LEU A 157 4.65 -1.93 -16.28
CA LEU A 157 5.77 -1.04 -16.03
C LEU A 157 7.11 -1.79 -16.13
N SER A 158 7.16 -3.06 -15.71
CA SER A 158 8.35 -3.89 -15.84
C SER A 158 8.64 -4.24 -17.29
N GLU A 159 7.60 -4.62 -18.06
CA GLU A 159 7.73 -4.90 -19.48
C GLU A 159 8.27 -3.69 -20.25
N LEU A 160 7.67 -2.51 -20.05
CA LEU A 160 8.05 -1.29 -20.77
C LEU A 160 9.42 -0.73 -20.36
N SER A 161 9.85 -0.98 -19.12
CA SER A 161 11.14 -0.52 -18.62
C SER A 161 12.28 -1.52 -18.83
N GLY A 162 12.02 -2.70 -19.42
CA GLY A 162 13.00 -3.77 -19.54
C GLY A 162 13.45 -4.34 -18.19
N GLY A 163 12.54 -4.40 -17.21
CA GLY A 163 12.77 -4.95 -15.88
C GLY A 163 13.43 -4.00 -14.87
N LEU A 164 13.68 -2.74 -15.25
CA LEU A 164 14.29 -1.75 -14.36
C LEU A 164 13.33 -1.25 -13.27
N LEU A 165 12.06 -1.12 -13.61
CA LEU A 165 10.98 -0.69 -12.72
C LEU A 165 9.98 -1.83 -12.54
N SER A 166 9.18 -1.80 -11.48
CA SER A 166 8.05 -2.73 -11.35
C SER A 166 6.92 -2.18 -10.50
N ARG A 167 5.71 -2.70 -10.71
CA ARG A 167 4.51 -2.22 -10.00
C ARG A 167 4.58 -2.46 -8.48
N PRO A 168 5.00 -3.62 -7.96
CA PRO A 168 5.15 -3.81 -6.52
C PRO A 168 6.19 -2.87 -5.91
N LYS A 169 7.33 -2.63 -6.58
CA LYS A 169 8.36 -1.68 -6.12
C LYS A 169 7.85 -0.24 -6.15
N GLN A 170 7.18 0.17 -7.22
CA GLN A 170 6.57 1.49 -7.32
C GLN A 170 5.55 1.72 -6.19
N MET A 171 4.67 0.75 -5.91
CA MET A 171 3.70 0.88 -4.81
C MET A 171 4.38 0.89 -3.43
N SER A 172 5.50 0.19 -3.25
CA SER A 172 6.23 0.20 -1.98
C SER A 172 6.89 1.55 -1.68
N GLU A 173 7.17 2.36 -2.71
CA GLU A 173 7.58 3.77 -2.55
C GLU A 173 6.47 4.58 -1.86
N ALA A 174 5.21 4.41 -2.28
CA ALA A 174 4.08 5.11 -1.66
C ALA A 174 3.94 4.76 -0.17
N VAL A 175 4.08 3.47 0.18
CA VAL A 175 4.08 3.01 1.58
C VAL A 175 5.25 3.60 2.35
N SER A 176 6.45 3.58 1.75
CA SER A 176 7.66 4.17 2.35
C SER A 176 7.49 5.66 2.64
N CYS A 177 6.95 6.42 1.69
CA CYS A 177 6.66 7.84 1.85
C CYS A 177 5.67 8.10 3.00
N ALA A 178 4.60 7.31 3.13
CA ALA A 178 3.67 7.42 4.25
C ALA A 178 4.34 7.09 5.60
N LEU A 179 5.21 6.07 5.62
CA LEU A 179 5.99 5.71 6.81
C LEU A 179 6.94 6.82 7.26
N LEU A 180 7.52 7.61 6.34
CA LEU A 180 8.38 8.75 6.70
C LEU A 180 7.61 9.76 7.56
N GLN A 181 6.38 10.10 7.17
CA GLN A 181 5.55 11.02 7.94
C GLN A 181 5.18 10.45 9.33
N LEU A 182 4.92 9.14 9.43
CA LEU A 182 4.63 8.50 10.72
C LEU A 182 5.84 8.44 11.64
N LYS A 183 6.99 8.01 11.11
CA LYS A 183 8.23 7.81 11.89
C LYS A 183 8.84 9.10 12.39
N ASN A 184 8.63 10.21 11.68
CA ASN A 184 9.22 11.50 12.01
C ASN A 184 8.16 12.51 12.46
N ALA A 185 7.19 12.05 13.26
CA ALA A 185 6.01 12.79 13.70
C ALA A 185 6.30 14.24 14.16
N GLU A 186 7.44 14.44 14.80
CA GLU A 186 7.93 15.71 15.33
C GLU A 186 8.14 16.79 14.25
N TYR A 187 8.45 16.43 13.02
CA TYR A 187 8.63 17.38 11.91
C TYR A 187 7.35 17.63 11.11
N TYR A 188 6.35 16.75 11.26
CA TYR A 188 5.07 16.83 10.56
C TYR A 188 3.92 17.30 11.47
N GLY A 189 4.23 17.71 12.72
CA GLY A 189 3.31 18.47 13.55
C GLY A 189 2.88 19.77 12.85
N ALA A 190 1.67 20.25 13.16
CA ALA A 190 1.05 21.36 12.43
C ALA A 190 2.03 22.54 12.23
N ALA A 191 2.32 22.84 10.96
CA ALA A 191 2.68 24.20 10.58
C ALA A 191 1.54 25.10 11.09
N ARG A 192 1.87 26.01 12.00
CA ARG A 192 0.95 27.08 12.41
C ARG A 192 0.61 27.96 11.22
#